data_AF-A0A8C9NA72-F1
#
_entry.id   AF-A0A8C9NA72-F1
#
_cell.length_a   1.000
_cell.length_b   1.000
_cell.length_c   1.000
_cell.angle_alpha   90.00
_cell.angle_beta   90.00
_cell.angle_gamma   90.00
#
_symmetry.space_group_name_H-M   'P 1'
#
loop_
_entity.id
_entity.type
_entity.pdbx_description
1 polymer ?
#
loop_
_entity_poly.entity_id
_entity_poly.type
_entity_poly.pdbx_seq_one_letter_code
_entity_poly.pdbx_strand_id
1 'polypeptide(L)'
;RVRTEWSRQLPFPAVTLCNNNPLRFPRLSKGDLYYAGHWLGLLLPNRTARPLLTELLRADEARLRWFAKLADFRLFLPPRHYEGISADFMDRLGHQLEDMLLSCKYRGELCGPHNFSAVFTKYGKCYMFNSGEEGRPLLTTVKGGTGNGLEIMLDIQQDEYLPIWGETEETTFEAGVKVQIHSQSEPPFVQELGFGVAPGFQTFVATQEQRLTYLPPPWGECRSPELGLAFFPVYSVTACRIDCETRYIVENCNCRMVHMPGDAPFCTPEQYKECAEPALSLLAEKDSNYCICRTPCNLTRYNKELSMVKIPSKTSAKYLEKKFNKSEKYISENILVLDIFFEALNYETIEQKKAYEVAALLGDIGGQMGLFIGASILTILELFDYLYELIKEKLLDLLGKEEEDGSHEENVSTCDPVPNHSESLSHTVTVPLQAPLGTLEEIAC
;
A
#
# COMPACT_ATOMS: atom_id res chain seq x y z
N ARG A 1 -10.74 -12.69 -11.74
CA ARG A 1 -10.87 -14.07 -11.26
C ARG A 1 -10.56 -14.06 -9.77
N VAL A 2 -11.46 -14.62 -8.96
CA VAL A 2 -11.25 -14.76 -7.50
C VAL A 2 -10.95 -16.23 -7.21
N ARG A 3 -9.90 -16.50 -6.46
CA ARG A 3 -9.56 -17.86 -5.99
C ARG A 3 -9.06 -17.80 -4.56
N THR A 4 -9.47 -18.78 -3.76
CA THR A 4 -8.98 -18.98 -2.41
C THR A 4 -8.01 -20.16 -2.43
N GLU A 5 -6.80 -19.94 -1.94
CA GLU A 5 -5.73 -20.93 -1.92
C GLU A 5 -5.29 -21.19 -0.49
N TRP A 6 -5.02 -22.45 -0.17
CA TRP A 6 -4.55 -22.86 1.15
C TRP A 6 -3.03 -22.86 1.18
N SER A 7 -2.46 -22.22 2.21
CA SER A 7 -1.03 -22.24 2.46
C SER A 7 -0.70 -23.05 3.71
N ARG A 8 0.49 -23.66 3.74
CA ARG A 8 1.02 -24.30 4.96
C ARG A 8 1.54 -23.26 5.97
N GLN A 9 1.90 -22.08 5.48
CA GLN A 9 2.52 -21.02 6.26
C GLN A 9 2.23 -19.67 5.59
N LEU A 10 1.84 -18.67 6.39
CA LEU A 10 1.62 -17.31 5.91
C LEU A 10 2.56 -16.35 6.64
N PRO A 11 3.14 -15.35 5.94
CA PRO A 11 3.85 -14.27 6.60
C PRO A 11 2.85 -13.46 7.43
N PHE A 12 3.18 -13.25 8.71
CA PHE A 12 2.38 -12.39 9.55
C PHE A 12 2.54 -10.94 9.07
N PRO A 13 1.48 -10.10 9.07
CA PRO A 13 1.60 -8.70 8.64
C PRO A 13 2.48 -7.87 9.58
N ALA A 14 2.81 -6.66 9.16
CA ALA A 14 3.27 -5.62 10.05
C ALA A 14 2.07 -5.05 10.82
N VAL A 15 2.24 -4.85 12.13
CA VAL A 15 1.22 -4.24 12.98
C VAL A 15 1.79 -2.95 13.57
N THR A 16 1.32 -1.82 13.09
CA THR A 16 1.70 -0.50 13.61
C THR A 16 0.65 -0.01 14.58
N LEU A 17 1.07 0.34 15.79
CA LEU A 17 0.22 0.88 16.86
C LEU A 17 0.72 2.25 17.33
N CYS A 18 -0.23 3.16 17.54
CA CYS A 18 0.01 4.51 18.03
C CYS A 18 -0.93 4.80 19.20
N ASN A 19 -0.42 5.41 20.27
CA ASN A 19 -1.28 6.01 21.27
C ASN A 19 -1.97 7.24 20.63
N ASN A 20 -3.25 7.46 20.93
CA ASN A 20 -3.96 8.63 20.43
C ASN A 20 -3.35 9.94 20.94
N ASN A 21 -2.75 9.91 22.14
CA ASN A 21 -2.04 11.04 22.70
C ASN A 21 -0.59 11.11 22.18
N PRO A 22 -0.19 12.18 21.47
CA PRO A 22 1.13 12.25 20.85
C PRO A 22 2.27 12.46 21.85
N LEU A 23 2.01 13.14 22.97
CA LEU A 23 3.03 13.55 23.94
C LEU A 23 2.58 13.38 25.39
N ARG A 24 3.47 12.89 26.24
CA ARG A 24 3.25 12.77 27.68
C ARG A 24 3.37 14.13 28.37
N PHE A 25 2.26 14.63 28.88
CA PHE A 25 2.18 15.92 29.57
C PHE A 25 3.22 16.09 30.70
N PRO A 26 3.43 15.12 31.61
CA PRO A 26 4.37 15.30 32.72
C PRO A 26 5.85 15.32 32.30
N ARG A 27 6.16 14.91 31.06
CA ARG A 27 7.54 14.82 30.54
C ARG A 27 8.00 16.11 29.86
N LEU A 28 7.11 17.09 29.70
CA LEU A 28 7.45 18.40 29.15
C LEU A 28 8.49 19.11 30.02
N SER A 29 9.59 19.50 29.40
CA SER A 29 10.57 20.38 30.03
C SER A 29 10.14 21.85 29.92
N LYS A 30 10.80 22.71 30.69
CA LYS A 30 10.56 24.16 30.62
C LYS A 30 10.90 24.76 29.25
N GLY A 31 11.93 24.22 28.59
CA GLY A 31 12.31 24.61 27.23
C GLY A 31 11.25 24.18 26.22
N ASP A 32 10.75 22.95 26.32
CA ASP A 32 9.69 22.44 25.45
C ASP A 32 8.44 23.30 25.55
N LEU A 33 8.00 23.60 26.78
CA LEU A 33 6.84 24.45 27.01
C LEU A 33 7.04 25.88 26.51
N TYR A 34 8.27 26.41 26.57
CA TYR A 34 8.57 27.76 26.09
C TYR A 34 8.43 27.90 24.56
N TYR A 35 8.92 26.92 23.79
CA TYR A 35 8.85 26.96 22.32
C TYR A 35 7.56 26.36 21.76
N ALA A 36 7.17 25.19 22.24
CA ALA A 36 6.05 24.42 21.70
C ALA A 36 4.74 24.67 22.46
N GLY A 37 4.74 25.39 23.59
CA GLY A 37 3.56 25.54 24.44
C GLY A 37 2.36 26.22 23.77
N HIS A 38 2.59 27.15 22.84
CA HIS A 38 1.50 27.76 22.07
C HIS A 38 0.94 26.79 21.00
N TRP A 39 1.80 26.02 20.34
CA TRP A 39 1.41 24.99 19.36
C TRP A 39 0.62 23.86 20.03
N LEU A 40 1.09 23.35 21.17
CA LEU A 40 0.38 22.38 22.01
C LEU A 40 -0.90 22.92 22.67
N GLY A 41 -1.21 24.20 22.44
CA GLY A 41 -2.33 24.88 23.05
C GLY A 41 -2.14 25.25 24.52
N LEU A 42 -1.17 24.71 25.25
CA LEU A 42 -1.01 24.94 26.69
C LEU A 42 -0.81 26.42 27.08
N LEU A 43 -0.23 27.22 26.20
CA LEU A 43 0.04 28.65 26.39
C LEU A 43 -0.73 29.54 25.39
N LEU A 44 -0.91 30.80 25.77
CA LEU A 44 -1.30 31.89 24.88
C LEU A 44 -0.10 32.36 24.04
N PRO A 45 -0.31 33.14 22.95
CA PRO A 45 0.77 33.71 22.14
C PRO A 45 1.78 34.55 22.95
N ASN A 46 1.31 35.18 24.04
CA ASN A 46 2.15 35.95 24.97
C ASN A 46 2.89 35.06 26.00
N ARG A 47 2.90 33.74 25.82
CA ARG A 47 3.54 32.72 26.69
C ARG A 47 2.99 32.66 28.11
N THR A 48 1.76 33.12 28.32
CA THR A 48 1.05 32.94 29.60
C THR A 48 0.23 31.65 29.58
N ALA A 49 0.15 30.98 30.73
CA ALA A 49 -0.68 29.79 30.89
C ALA A 49 -2.15 30.14 30.67
N ARG A 50 -2.89 29.25 30.00
CA ARG A 50 -4.30 29.48 29.73
C ARG A 50 -5.15 29.36 31.00
N PRO A 51 -6.11 30.28 31.23
CA PRO A 51 -6.98 30.21 32.41
C PRO A 51 -7.78 28.92 32.50
N LEU A 52 -8.36 28.45 31.38
CA LEU A 52 -9.19 27.23 31.36
C LEU A 52 -8.39 25.97 31.71
N LEU A 53 -7.11 25.93 31.32
CA LEU A 53 -6.21 24.85 31.71
C LEU A 53 -5.95 24.82 33.22
N THR A 54 -5.86 26.00 33.84
CA THR A 54 -5.69 26.14 35.30
C THR A 54 -6.92 25.62 36.04
N GLU A 55 -8.12 25.79 35.46
CA GLU A 55 -9.38 25.27 35.99
C GLU A 55 -9.47 23.75 35.87
N LEU A 56 -9.13 23.18 34.70
CA LEU A 56 -9.09 21.73 34.48
C LEU A 56 -8.13 21.01 35.44
N LEU A 57 -6.95 21.60 35.67
CA LEU A 57 -5.94 21.04 36.57
C LEU A 57 -6.27 21.23 38.06
N ARG A 58 -7.33 21.98 38.41
CA ARG A 58 -7.68 22.28 39.81
C ARG A 58 -8.06 21.05 40.62
N ALA A 59 -8.54 19.99 39.96
CA ALA A 59 -8.82 18.70 40.59
C ALA A 59 -7.57 18.01 41.16
N ASP A 60 -6.38 18.35 40.65
CA ASP A 60 -5.09 17.84 41.11
C ASP A 60 -4.15 19.00 41.47
N GLU A 61 -4.18 19.42 42.73
CA GLU A 61 -3.39 20.55 43.22
C GLU A 61 -1.88 20.38 43.03
N ALA A 62 -1.37 19.14 43.08
CA ALA A 62 0.04 18.86 42.93
C ALA A 62 0.47 19.09 41.47
N ARG A 63 -0.33 18.58 40.52
CA ARG A 63 -0.11 18.80 39.08
C ARG A 63 -0.26 20.26 38.70
N LEU A 64 -1.24 20.97 39.28
CA LEU A 64 -1.41 22.41 39.09
C LEU A 64 -0.18 23.20 39.56
N ARG A 65 0.33 22.91 40.76
CA ARG A 65 1.54 23.56 41.31
C ARG A 65 2.78 23.29 40.46
N TRP A 66 2.94 22.05 39.99
CA TRP A 66 4.02 21.69 39.07
C TRP A 66 3.93 22.47 37.75
N PHE A 67 2.75 22.50 37.12
CA PHE A 67 2.55 23.20 35.86
C PHE A 67 2.75 24.71 35.99
N ALA A 68 2.24 25.32 37.06
CA ALA A 68 2.44 26.75 37.34
C ALA A 68 3.92 27.11 37.47
N LYS A 69 4.72 26.24 38.11
CA LYS A 69 6.19 26.41 38.19
C LYS A 69 6.87 26.22 36.83
N LEU A 70 6.38 25.28 36.02
CA LEU A 70 6.90 25.03 34.68
C LEU A 70 6.65 26.23 33.74
N ALA A 71 5.46 26.82 33.80
CA ALA A 71 5.02 27.94 32.98
C ALA A 71 5.54 29.33 33.46
N ASP A 72 6.30 29.41 34.55
CA ASP A 72 6.86 30.67 35.04
C ASP A 72 8.17 31.04 34.32
N PHE A 73 8.10 31.85 33.28
CA PHE A 73 9.26 32.22 32.46
C PHE A 73 10.04 33.47 32.94
N ARG A 74 9.70 34.08 34.09
CA ARG A 74 10.28 35.37 34.52
C ARG A 74 11.82 35.38 34.64
N LEU A 75 12.40 34.26 35.03
CA LEU A 75 13.86 34.07 35.18
C LEU A 75 14.41 32.99 34.23
N PHE A 76 13.65 32.63 33.19
CA PHE A 76 14.04 31.57 32.28
C PHE A 76 14.89 32.12 31.13
N LEU A 77 16.09 31.57 30.95
CA LEU A 77 16.93 31.82 29.80
C LEU A 77 16.69 30.71 28.78
N PRO A 78 16.04 30.99 27.64
CA PRO A 78 15.76 29.97 26.65
C PRO A 78 17.06 29.49 25.97
N PRO A 79 17.16 28.21 25.60
CA PRO A 79 18.26 27.68 24.79
C PRO A 79 18.55 28.54 23.55
N ARG A 80 19.82 28.70 23.18
CA ARG A 80 20.14 29.47 21.96
C ARG A 80 19.77 28.75 20.67
N HIS A 81 19.73 27.42 20.72
CA HIS A 81 19.40 26.57 19.58
C HIS A 81 18.21 25.71 19.97
N TYR A 82 17.16 25.76 19.16
CA TYR A 82 16.00 24.90 19.24
C TYR A 82 15.77 24.32 17.86
N GLU A 83 15.96 23.01 17.73
CA GLU A 83 15.94 22.29 16.44
C GLU A 83 14.51 22.01 15.94
N GLY A 84 13.53 22.77 16.44
CA GLY A 84 12.12 22.58 16.11
C GLY A 84 11.51 21.35 16.77
N ILE A 85 10.42 20.87 16.19
CA ILE A 85 9.80 19.61 16.57
C ILE A 85 10.61 18.50 15.89
N SER A 86 11.71 18.09 16.52
CA SER A 86 12.62 17.07 15.97
C SER A 86 12.18 15.64 16.30
N ALA A 87 12.83 14.66 15.67
CA ALA A 87 12.67 13.26 16.05
C ALA A 87 12.99 13.03 17.53
N ASP A 88 14.05 13.64 18.07
CA ASP A 88 14.44 13.53 19.48
C ASP A 88 13.38 14.13 20.43
N PHE A 89 12.75 15.23 20.02
CA PHE A 89 11.63 15.82 20.77
C PHE A 89 10.46 14.83 20.89
N MET A 90 10.05 14.22 19.77
CA MET A 90 8.98 13.23 19.74
C MET A 90 9.38 11.91 20.43
N ASP A 91 10.64 11.50 20.31
CA ASP A 91 11.15 10.26 20.90
C ASP A 91 11.11 10.29 22.43
N ARG A 92 11.53 11.42 23.01
CA ARG A 92 11.54 11.65 24.47
C ARG A 92 10.15 11.86 25.05
N LEU A 93 9.35 12.70 24.40
CA LEU A 93 8.03 13.10 24.92
C LEU A 93 6.94 12.09 24.60
N GLY A 94 7.09 11.30 23.54
CA GLY A 94 6.15 10.24 23.18
C GLY A 94 6.03 9.16 24.26
N HIS A 95 4.95 8.39 24.20
CA HIS A 95 4.76 7.23 25.09
C HIS A 95 5.82 6.16 24.78
N GLN A 96 6.42 5.59 25.84
CA GLN A 96 7.42 4.53 25.70
C GLN A 96 6.74 3.17 25.72
N LEU A 97 7.14 2.29 24.80
CA LEU A 97 6.54 0.97 24.70
C LEU A 97 6.82 0.13 25.95
N GLU A 98 7.96 0.33 26.60
CA GLU A 98 8.34 -0.32 27.85
C GLU A 98 7.35 -0.02 28.99
N ASP A 99 6.78 1.18 28.99
CA ASP A 99 5.80 1.61 30.00
C ASP A 99 4.38 1.17 29.63
N MET A 100 4.05 1.14 28.32
CA MET A 100 2.72 0.77 27.83
C MET A 100 2.50 -0.75 27.75
N LEU A 101 3.53 -1.53 27.38
CA LEU A 101 3.40 -2.95 27.06
C LEU A 101 3.45 -3.81 28.33
N LEU A 102 2.27 -4.17 28.86
CA LEU A 102 2.14 -4.98 30.07
C LEU A 102 2.38 -6.48 29.82
N SER A 103 2.01 -6.96 28.63
CA SER A 103 2.20 -8.36 28.21
C SER A 103 2.22 -8.44 26.69
N CYS A 104 3.04 -9.32 26.14
CA CYS A 104 3.12 -9.58 24.71
C CYS A 104 3.35 -11.08 24.49
N LYS A 105 2.54 -11.69 23.62
CA LYS A 105 2.78 -13.05 23.12
C LYS A 105 2.62 -13.10 21.61
N TYR A 106 3.49 -13.84 20.95
CA TYR A 106 3.34 -14.19 19.54
C TYR A 106 3.39 -15.71 19.41
N ARG A 107 2.32 -16.31 18.88
CA ARG A 107 2.17 -17.78 18.81
C ARG A 107 2.37 -18.50 20.15
N GLY A 108 1.98 -17.84 21.25
CA GLY A 108 2.15 -18.33 22.62
C GLY A 108 3.54 -18.10 23.22
N GLU A 109 4.54 -17.69 22.44
CA GLU A 109 5.87 -17.33 22.94
C GLU A 109 5.89 -15.89 23.44
N LEU A 110 6.65 -15.63 24.51
CA LEU A 110 6.76 -14.29 25.08
C LEU A 110 7.52 -13.37 24.13
N CYS A 111 6.95 -12.19 23.85
CA CYS A 111 7.62 -11.09 23.17
C CYS A 111 7.80 -9.90 24.10
N GLY A 112 8.58 -8.90 23.68
CA GLY A 112 8.79 -7.67 24.43
C GLY A 112 9.00 -6.45 23.54
N PRO A 113 9.31 -5.29 24.14
CA PRO A 113 9.45 -4.03 23.40
C PRO A 113 10.52 -4.08 22.30
N HIS A 114 11.59 -4.86 22.51
CA HIS A 114 12.67 -5.07 21.53
C HIS A 114 12.20 -5.70 20.21
N ASN A 115 11.02 -6.34 20.15
CA ASN A 115 10.44 -6.89 18.93
C ASN A 115 9.71 -5.84 18.07
N PHE A 116 9.63 -4.60 18.55
CA PHE A 116 8.96 -3.50 17.86
C PHE A 116 9.98 -2.47 17.41
N SER A 117 9.82 -1.98 16.19
CA SER A 117 10.59 -0.85 15.65
C SER A 117 9.80 0.44 15.92
N ALA A 118 10.50 1.51 16.33
CA ALA A 118 9.87 2.82 16.48
C ALA A 118 9.68 3.48 15.10
N VAL A 119 8.52 4.08 14.87
CA VAL A 119 8.19 4.82 13.64
C VAL A 119 7.42 6.09 14.00
N PHE A 120 7.70 7.18 13.30
CA PHE A 120 7.00 8.45 13.52
C PHE A 120 5.86 8.60 12.51
N THR A 121 4.66 8.88 13.00
CA THR A 121 3.48 9.17 12.18
C THR A 121 2.90 10.54 12.57
N LYS A 122 1.75 10.92 11.99
CA LYS A 122 1.02 12.12 12.43
C LYS A 122 0.59 12.05 13.90
N TYR A 123 0.42 10.84 14.47
CA TYR A 123 0.16 10.65 15.91
C TYR A 123 1.41 10.75 16.80
N GLY A 124 2.58 11.04 16.24
CA GLY A 124 3.85 11.07 16.97
C GLY A 124 4.55 9.72 16.99
N LYS A 125 5.09 9.34 18.16
CA LYS A 125 5.88 8.11 18.31
C LYS A 125 4.97 6.87 18.33
N CYS A 126 5.14 6.01 17.34
CA CYS A 126 4.41 4.76 17.17
C CYS A 126 5.37 3.56 17.13
N TYR A 127 4.81 2.36 17.23
CA TYR A 127 5.58 1.12 17.28
C TYR A 127 5.06 0.12 16.26
N MET A 128 5.97 -0.48 15.49
CA MET A 128 5.68 -1.45 14.45
C MET A 128 6.21 -2.83 14.84
N PHE A 129 5.30 -3.77 15.05
CA PHE A 129 5.63 -5.18 15.21
C PHE A 129 5.88 -5.83 13.86
N ASN A 130 6.89 -6.70 13.78
CA ASN A 130 7.22 -7.47 12.57
C ASN A 130 7.45 -6.58 11.33
N SER A 131 8.22 -5.51 11.53
CA SER A 131 8.61 -4.53 10.51
C SER A 131 9.36 -5.16 9.33
N GLY A 132 10.15 -6.21 9.58
CA GLY A 132 11.06 -6.78 8.59
C GLY A 132 12.29 -5.90 8.30
N GLU A 133 12.45 -4.81 9.06
CA GLU A 133 13.60 -3.92 8.97
C GLU A 133 14.80 -4.49 9.77
N GLU A 134 15.99 -3.91 9.56
CA GLU A 134 17.23 -4.29 10.24
C GLU A 134 17.71 -5.75 10.00
N GLY A 135 17.26 -6.37 8.91
CA GLY A 135 17.66 -7.74 8.56
C GLY A 135 17.03 -8.83 9.44
N ARG A 136 15.99 -8.49 10.22
CA ARG A 136 15.25 -9.46 11.03
C ARG A 136 14.37 -10.34 10.13
N PRO A 137 14.32 -11.67 10.34
CA PRO A 137 13.48 -12.55 9.56
C PRO A 137 12.00 -12.25 9.83
N LEU A 138 11.19 -12.28 8.77
CA LEU A 138 9.75 -12.10 8.89
C LEU A 138 9.11 -13.23 9.70
N LEU A 139 8.30 -12.83 10.67
CA LEU A 139 7.51 -13.77 11.46
C LEU A 139 6.41 -14.38 10.60
N THR A 140 6.12 -15.65 10.87
CA THR A 140 5.18 -16.45 10.08
C THR A 140 4.28 -17.27 10.98
N THR A 141 3.05 -17.47 10.52
CA THR A 141 2.01 -18.22 11.23
C THR A 141 1.68 -19.50 10.48
N VAL A 142 1.55 -20.60 11.24
CA VAL A 142 1.34 -21.97 10.72
C VAL A 142 -0.02 -22.57 11.10
N LYS A 143 -0.85 -21.83 11.86
CA LYS A 143 -2.20 -22.20 12.28
C LYS A 143 -3.05 -20.94 12.45
N GLY A 144 -4.34 -21.01 12.10
CA GLY A 144 -5.29 -19.93 12.40
C GLY A 144 -5.74 -19.92 13.86
N GLY A 145 -6.46 -18.88 14.25
CA GLY A 145 -7.07 -18.71 15.57
C GLY A 145 -6.27 -17.86 16.57
N THR A 146 -6.96 -17.40 17.62
CA THR A 146 -6.50 -16.38 18.58
C THR A 146 -5.14 -16.68 19.23
N GLY A 147 -4.84 -17.95 19.56
CA GLY A 147 -3.57 -18.32 20.19
C GLY A 147 -2.35 -18.39 19.24
N ASN A 148 -2.55 -18.27 17.92
CA ASN A 148 -1.49 -18.40 16.92
C ASN A 148 -1.11 -17.05 16.27
N GLY A 149 -1.59 -15.95 16.84
CA GLY A 149 -1.34 -14.59 16.40
C GLY A 149 -0.51 -13.79 17.39
N LEU A 150 -0.66 -12.47 17.33
CA LEU A 150 -0.12 -11.50 18.27
C LEU A 150 -1.19 -11.16 19.32
N GLU A 151 -0.88 -11.39 20.59
CA GLU A 151 -1.68 -11.01 21.76
C GLU A 151 -0.88 -9.97 22.56
N ILE A 152 -1.38 -8.74 22.67
CA ILE A 152 -0.75 -7.68 23.47
C ILE A 152 -1.72 -7.10 24.48
N MET A 153 -1.23 -6.80 25.69
CA MET A 153 -1.94 -6.05 26.71
C MET A 153 -1.24 -4.72 26.89
N LEU A 154 -1.96 -3.63 26.68
CA LEU A 154 -1.42 -2.26 26.71
C LEU A 154 -2.08 -1.45 27.83
N ASP A 155 -1.29 -0.58 28.46
CA ASP A 155 -1.73 0.56 29.28
C ASP A 155 -1.60 1.83 28.44
N ILE A 156 -2.71 2.53 28.19
CA ILE A 156 -2.70 3.77 27.39
C ILE A 156 -2.29 5.01 28.18
N GLN A 157 -2.22 4.94 29.52
CA GLN A 157 -1.73 6.03 30.39
C GLN A 157 -2.50 7.35 30.21
N GLN A 158 -3.83 7.33 30.36
CA GLN A 158 -4.66 8.55 30.25
C GLN A 158 -4.27 9.64 31.25
N ASP A 159 -3.64 9.28 32.37
CA ASP A 159 -3.10 10.24 33.34
C ASP A 159 -1.97 11.09 32.77
N GLU A 160 -1.26 10.62 31.74
CA GLU A 160 -0.19 11.35 31.06
C GLU A 160 -0.67 12.14 29.83
N TYR A 161 -1.96 12.11 29.50
CA TYR A 161 -2.49 12.81 28.33
C TYR A 161 -2.37 14.33 28.42
N LEU A 162 -2.24 14.98 27.27
CA LEU A 162 -2.34 16.43 27.17
C LEU A 162 -3.76 16.90 27.53
N PRO A 163 -3.90 17.88 28.44
CA PRO A 163 -5.21 18.43 28.78
C PRO A 163 -5.76 19.27 27.62
N ILE A 164 -6.97 18.92 27.16
CA ILE A 164 -7.65 19.59 26.04
C ILE A 164 -8.56 20.69 26.61
N TRP A 165 -8.40 21.91 26.12
CA TRP A 165 -9.11 23.10 26.62
C TRP A 165 -9.68 23.96 25.46
N GLY A 166 -9.56 23.51 24.21
CA GLY A 166 -10.12 24.16 23.03
C GLY A 166 -10.07 23.25 21.81
N GLU A 167 -10.88 23.54 20.80
CA GLU A 167 -10.84 22.86 19.51
C GLU A 167 -9.63 23.34 18.72
N THR A 168 -8.72 22.43 18.40
CA THR A 168 -7.71 22.60 17.36
C THR A 168 -7.85 21.43 16.39
N GLU A 169 -7.37 21.58 15.15
CA GLU A 169 -7.47 20.51 14.14
C GLU A 169 -6.79 19.20 14.59
N GLU A 170 -5.85 19.27 15.54
CA GLU A 170 -5.10 18.12 16.05
C GLU A 170 -5.56 17.62 17.44
N THR A 171 -6.55 18.25 18.09
CA THR A 171 -7.05 17.77 19.39
C THR A 171 -7.96 16.57 19.23
N THR A 172 -7.47 15.38 19.58
CA THR A 172 -8.27 14.16 19.64
C THR A 172 -8.96 14.02 20.99
N PHE A 173 -10.29 14.05 21.02
CA PHE A 173 -11.09 13.74 22.22
C PHE A 173 -11.15 12.23 22.54
N GLU A 174 -10.49 11.40 21.72
CA GLU A 174 -10.51 9.95 21.79
C GLU A 174 -9.41 9.42 22.73
N ALA A 175 -9.76 8.54 23.65
CA ALA A 175 -8.79 7.75 24.43
C ALA A 175 -8.71 6.31 23.88
N GLY A 176 -7.49 5.84 23.67
CA GLY A 176 -7.24 4.52 23.10
C GLY A 176 -5.99 4.49 22.23
N VAL A 177 -5.91 3.49 21.37
CA VAL A 177 -4.82 3.35 20.39
C VAL A 177 -5.38 3.21 18.98
N LYS A 178 -4.68 3.76 18.00
CA LYS A 178 -4.93 3.49 16.57
C LYS A 178 -3.98 2.42 16.10
N VAL A 179 -4.51 1.46 15.34
CA VAL A 179 -3.77 0.31 14.85
C VAL A 179 -3.96 0.18 13.35
N GLN A 180 -2.87 -0.06 12.63
CA GLN A 180 -2.89 -0.38 11.21
C GLN A 180 -2.21 -1.73 10.98
N ILE A 181 -2.85 -2.57 10.18
CA ILE A 181 -2.30 -3.85 9.71
C ILE A 181 -1.97 -3.67 8.24
N HIS A 182 -0.71 -3.86 7.87
CA HIS A 182 -0.23 -3.61 6.52
C HIS A 182 0.90 -4.56 6.11
N SER A 183 1.26 -4.54 4.83
CA SER A 183 2.44 -5.24 4.33
C SER A 183 3.71 -4.57 4.86
N GLN A 184 4.78 -5.34 5.08
CA GLN A 184 6.09 -4.80 5.49
C GLN A 184 6.69 -3.86 4.44
N SER A 185 6.33 -4.03 3.17
CA SER A 185 6.78 -3.16 2.09
C SER A 185 6.06 -1.80 2.04
N GLU A 186 5.03 -1.62 2.87
CA GLU A 186 4.17 -0.44 2.86
C GLU A 186 4.44 0.39 4.13
N PRO A 187 4.74 1.70 4.03
CA PRO A 187 4.91 2.54 5.21
C PRO A 187 3.56 2.76 5.91
N PRO A 188 3.57 2.93 7.25
CA PRO A 188 2.34 3.15 8.01
C PRO A 188 1.74 4.53 7.72
N PHE A 189 0.42 4.56 7.54
CA PHE A 189 -0.40 5.75 7.31
C PHE A 189 -1.65 5.70 8.21
N VAL A 190 -1.38 5.66 9.52
CA VAL A 190 -2.34 5.32 10.57
C VAL A 190 -3.48 6.33 10.68
N GLN A 191 -3.26 7.60 10.34
CA GLN A 191 -4.25 8.68 10.40
C GLN A 191 -5.48 8.44 9.51
N GLU A 192 -5.34 7.73 8.39
CA GLU A 192 -6.44 7.45 7.48
C GLU A 192 -6.80 5.96 7.40
N LEU A 193 -5.80 5.08 7.50
CA LEU A 193 -6.00 3.63 7.30
C LEU A 193 -6.07 2.84 8.61
N GLY A 194 -5.80 3.48 9.75
CA GLY A 194 -5.84 2.88 11.07
C GLY A 194 -7.26 2.71 11.61
N PHE A 195 -7.49 1.64 12.36
CA PHE A 195 -8.71 1.43 13.15
C PHE A 195 -8.46 1.72 14.63
N GLY A 196 -9.48 2.18 15.36
CA GLY A 196 -9.37 2.46 16.79
C GLY A 196 -9.61 1.22 17.65
N VAL A 197 -8.86 1.11 18.74
CA VAL A 197 -9.01 0.08 19.78
C VAL A 197 -9.22 0.78 21.12
N ALA A 198 -10.34 0.47 21.77
CA ALA A 198 -10.77 1.14 22.99
C ALA A 198 -10.21 0.48 24.26
N PRO A 199 -9.90 1.27 25.31
CA PRO A 199 -9.62 0.74 26.64
C PRO A 199 -10.84 0.05 27.27
N GLY A 200 -10.59 -0.88 28.19
CA GLY A 200 -11.63 -1.66 28.87
C GLY A 200 -12.19 -2.82 28.04
N PHE A 201 -11.59 -3.09 26.87
CA PHE A 201 -11.97 -4.19 25.99
C PHE A 201 -10.76 -5.03 25.57
N GLN A 202 -11.04 -6.31 25.34
CA GLN A 202 -10.19 -7.20 24.57
C GLN A 202 -10.76 -7.25 23.15
N THR A 203 -10.02 -6.73 22.19
CA THR A 203 -10.41 -6.65 20.78
C THR A 203 -9.74 -7.78 20.00
N PHE A 204 -10.56 -8.63 19.40
CA PHE A 204 -10.12 -9.68 18.48
C PHE A 204 -10.22 -9.15 17.05
N VAL A 205 -9.13 -9.25 16.32
CA VAL A 205 -9.00 -8.85 14.93
C VAL A 205 -8.65 -10.10 14.13
N ALA A 206 -9.68 -10.73 13.58
CA ALA A 206 -9.51 -11.84 12.65
C ALA A 206 -9.11 -11.27 11.29
N THR A 207 -8.00 -11.75 10.75
CA THR A 207 -7.41 -11.24 9.51
C THR A 207 -7.39 -12.30 8.40
N GLN A 208 -7.48 -11.83 7.16
CA GLN A 208 -7.33 -12.66 5.97
C GLN A 208 -6.44 -11.94 4.94
N GLU A 209 -5.41 -12.61 4.45
CA GLU A 209 -4.51 -12.08 3.42
C GLU A 209 -5.21 -12.12 2.05
N GLN A 210 -5.20 -10.98 1.34
CA GLN A 210 -5.67 -10.85 -0.02
C GLN A 210 -4.53 -10.36 -0.92
N ARG A 211 -4.31 -11.04 -2.04
CA ARG A 211 -3.34 -10.68 -3.07
C ARG A 211 -4.09 -10.20 -4.30
N LEU A 212 -3.92 -8.92 -4.62
CA LEU A 212 -4.60 -8.26 -5.72
C LEU A 212 -3.59 -8.03 -6.85
N THR A 213 -3.98 -8.46 -8.06
CA THR A 213 -3.21 -8.22 -9.28
C THR A 213 -4.08 -7.45 -10.28
N TYR A 214 -3.64 -6.24 -10.61
CA TYR A 214 -4.28 -5.34 -11.57
C TYR A 214 -3.57 -5.36 -12.92
N LEU A 215 -4.29 -4.97 -13.97
CA LEU A 215 -3.74 -4.86 -15.32
C LEU A 215 -3.21 -3.44 -15.60
N PRO A 216 -2.08 -3.32 -16.30
CA PRO A 216 -1.55 -2.03 -16.73
C PRO A 216 -2.37 -1.45 -17.89
N PRO A 217 -2.16 -0.16 -18.22
CA PRO A 217 -2.70 0.44 -19.44
C PRO A 217 -2.29 -0.38 -20.68
N PRO A 218 -3.17 -0.59 -21.68
CA PRO A 218 -4.49 0.02 -21.89
C PRO A 218 -5.68 -0.70 -21.21
N TRP A 219 -5.48 -1.82 -20.51
CA TRP A 219 -6.59 -2.59 -19.93
C TRP A 219 -7.03 -2.11 -18.55
N GLY A 220 -6.13 -1.46 -17.81
CA GLY A 220 -6.38 -0.85 -16.52
C GLY A 220 -5.46 0.33 -16.27
N GLU A 221 -5.39 0.80 -15.03
CA GLU A 221 -4.64 2.01 -14.66
C GLU A 221 -3.60 1.77 -13.56
N CYS A 222 -3.01 0.57 -13.50
CA CYS A 222 -1.98 0.28 -12.48
C CYS A 222 -0.58 0.76 -12.91
N ARG A 223 0.25 1.07 -11.91
CA ARG A 223 1.68 1.39 -12.07
C ARG A 223 2.53 0.14 -11.80
N SER A 224 3.50 -0.12 -12.67
CA SER A 224 4.45 -1.22 -12.47
C SER A 224 5.47 -0.88 -11.36
N PRO A 225 5.90 -1.87 -10.55
CA PRO A 225 6.75 -1.65 -9.38
C PRO A 225 8.23 -1.36 -9.69
N GLU A 226 8.64 -1.33 -10.95
CA GLU A 226 10.05 -1.28 -11.37
C GLU A 226 10.75 0.06 -11.10
N LEU A 227 10.01 1.12 -10.76
CA LEU A 227 10.55 2.43 -10.42
C LEU A 227 10.16 2.79 -8.97
N GLY A 228 11.10 2.60 -8.05
CA GLY A 228 11.00 3.08 -6.66
C GLY A 228 10.83 4.60 -6.57
N LEU A 229 10.46 5.09 -5.38
CA LEU A 229 10.37 6.52 -5.09
C LEU A 229 11.71 7.03 -4.56
N ALA A 230 11.88 8.36 -4.46
CA ALA A 230 13.12 8.96 -3.95
C ALA A 230 13.47 8.47 -2.54
N PHE A 231 12.45 8.29 -1.69
CA PHE A 231 12.62 7.91 -0.27
C PHE A 231 12.25 6.46 0.05
N PHE A 232 11.58 5.74 -0.85
CA PHE A 232 11.06 4.40 -0.58
C PHE A 232 11.49 3.40 -1.67
N PRO A 233 12.02 2.22 -1.28
CA PRO A 233 12.52 1.23 -2.24
C PRO A 233 11.40 0.55 -3.03
N VAL A 234 10.21 0.39 -2.41
CA VAL A 234 9.04 -0.25 -3.01
C VAL A 234 7.93 0.77 -3.17
N TYR A 235 7.33 0.82 -4.36
CA TYR A 235 6.18 1.67 -4.61
C TYR A 235 4.92 1.12 -3.93
N SER A 236 4.29 1.94 -3.09
CA SER A 236 2.93 1.75 -2.61
C SER A 236 2.15 3.06 -2.74
N VAL A 237 0.82 2.99 -2.63
CA VAL A 237 -0.03 4.19 -2.68
C VAL A 237 0.30 5.12 -1.51
N THR A 238 0.50 4.57 -0.31
CA THR A 238 0.89 5.32 0.89
C THR A 238 2.28 5.93 0.78
N ALA A 239 3.28 5.20 0.28
CA ALA A 239 4.62 5.75 0.02
C ALA A 239 4.58 6.91 -0.96
N CYS A 240 3.79 6.79 -2.03
CA CYS A 240 3.58 7.86 -3.02
C CYS A 240 2.95 9.11 -2.40
N ARG A 241 1.97 8.95 -1.52
CA ARG A 241 1.32 10.08 -0.85
C ARG A 241 2.27 10.78 0.13
N ILE A 242 2.99 10.02 0.95
CA ILE A 242 3.99 10.58 1.87
C ILE A 242 5.07 11.33 1.10
N ASP A 243 5.57 10.76 0.00
CA ASP A 243 6.55 11.41 -0.89
C ASP A 243 6.01 12.73 -1.47
N CYS A 244 4.76 12.72 -1.95
CA CYS A 244 4.12 13.91 -2.51
C CYS A 244 3.90 15.02 -1.46
N GLU A 245 3.35 14.67 -0.29
CA GLU A 245 3.14 15.58 0.84
C GLU A 245 4.47 16.17 1.32
N THR A 246 5.51 15.33 1.43
CA THR A 246 6.86 15.76 1.82
C THR A 246 7.43 16.77 0.83
N ARG A 247 7.38 16.47 -0.47
CA ARG A 247 7.88 17.37 -1.50
C ARG A 247 7.14 18.70 -1.50
N TYR A 248 5.81 18.67 -1.37
CA TYR A 248 4.99 19.88 -1.33
C TYR A 248 5.33 20.78 -0.13
N ILE A 249 5.52 20.19 1.06
CA ILE A 249 5.86 20.95 2.26
C ILE A 249 7.29 21.47 2.23
N VAL A 250 8.24 20.70 1.71
CA VAL A 250 9.61 21.18 1.51
C VAL A 250 9.66 22.32 0.49
N GLU A 251 8.92 22.23 -0.62
CA GLU A 251 8.85 23.29 -1.64
C GLU A 251 8.22 24.59 -1.11
N ASN A 252 7.16 24.51 -0.29
CA ASN A 252 6.41 25.68 0.17
C ASN A 252 6.89 26.25 1.51
N CYS A 253 7.32 25.40 2.44
CA CYS A 253 7.67 25.79 3.81
C CYS A 253 9.17 25.64 4.14
N ASN A 254 9.99 25.08 3.24
CA ASN A 254 11.43 24.84 3.42
C ASN A 254 11.79 24.03 4.68
N CYS A 255 10.85 23.22 5.17
CA CYS A 255 11.02 22.34 6.32
C CYS A 255 10.23 21.06 6.09
N ARG A 256 10.39 20.06 6.96
CA ARG A 256 9.59 18.84 6.96
C ARG A 256 9.03 18.53 8.35
N MET A 257 7.90 17.83 8.37
CA MET A 257 7.32 17.29 9.61
C MET A 257 8.10 16.04 10.08
N VAL A 258 7.91 15.63 11.33
CA VAL A 258 8.70 14.52 11.93
C VAL A 258 8.50 13.19 11.21
N HIS A 259 7.28 12.91 10.74
CA HIS A 259 6.93 11.67 10.05
C HIS A 259 7.32 11.67 8.57
N MET A 260 7.79 12.80 8.03
CA MET A 260 8.17 12.92 6.63
C MET A 260 9.64 12.49 6.44
N PRO A 261 9.94 11.67 5.43
CA PRO A 261 11.31 11.26 5.12
C PRO A 261 12.14 12.41 4.54
N GLY A 262 13.45 12.18 4.38
CA GLY A 262 14.39 13.10 3.74
C GLY A 262 15.24 13.94 4.71
N ASP A 263 16.13 14.74 4.13
CA ASP A 263 17.18 15.47 4.87
C ASP A 263 16.86 16.94 5.16
N ALA A 264 15.65 17.40 4.78
CA ALA A 264 15.20 18.75 5.08
C ALA A 264 15.16 18.98 6.61
N PRO A 265 15.36 20.22 7.09
CA PRO A 265 15.28 20.53 8.52
C PRO A 265 13.86 20.34 9.05
N PHE A 266 13.74 19.96 10.32
CA PHE A 266 12.44 19.85 10.98
C PHE A 266 11.76 21.22 11.11
N CYS A 267 10.44 21.25 10.93
CA CYS A 267 9.67 22.47 11.11
C CYS A 267 9.67 22.92 12.58
N THR A 268 9.79 24.23 12.80
CA THR A 268 9.54 24.85 14.10
C THR A 268 8.05 24.86 14.44
N PRO A 269 7.64 24.95 15.72
CA PRO A 269 6.24 25.04 16.12
C PRO A 269 5.48 26.19 15.46
N GLU A 270 6.15 27.32 15.18
CA GLU A 270 5.58 28.45 14.45
C GLU A 270 5.33 28.09 12.99
N GLN A 271 6.33 27.53 12.30
CA GLN A 271 6.18 27.05 10.91
C GLN A 271 5.12 25.94 10.78
N TYR A 272 4.98 25.09 11.81
CA TYR A 272 3.99 24.02 11.84
C TYR A 272 2.58 24.60 11.73
N LYS A 273 2.26 25.57 12.58
CA LYS A 273 0.94 26.22 12.67
C LYS A 273 0.69 27.23 11.55
N GLU A 274 1.70 27.99 11.15
CA GLU A 274 1.52 29.10 10.18
C GLU A 274 1.68 28.66 8.72
N CYS A 275 2.42 27.58 8.45
CA CYS A 275 2.71 27.13 7.09
C CYS A 275 2.29 25.68 6.86
N ALA A 276 2.83 24.73 7.62
CA ALA A 276 2.78 23.32 7.27
C ALA A 276 1.35 22.74 7.37
N GLU A 277 0.61 23.05 8.44
CA GLU A 277 -0.79 22.66 8.63
C GLU A 277 -1.70 23.27 7.54
N PRO A 278 -1.73 24.61 7.32
CA PRO A 278 -2.51 25.20 6.22
C PRO A 278 -2.11 24.70 4.83
N ALA A 279 -0.83 24.43 4.60
CA ALA A 279 -0.37 23.92 3.31
C ALA A 279 -0.91 22.51 3.05
N LEU A 280 -0.89 21.63 4.05
CA LEU A 280 -1.49 20.29 3.91
C LEU A 280 -3.01 20.34 3.73
N SER A 281 -3.71 21.23 4.42
CA SER A 281 -5.16 21.38 4.24
C SER A 281 -5.50 21.90 2.83
N LEU A 282 -4.74 22.88 2.32
CA LEU A 282 -4.86 23.35 0.93
C LEU A 282 -4.54 22.26 -0.09
N LEU A 283 -3.55 21.40 0.20
CA LEU A 283 -3.23 20.26 -0.66
C LEU A 283 -4.39 19.27 -0.70
N ALA A 284 -4.97 18.93 0.45
CA ALA A 284 -6.12 18.03 0.54
C ALA A 284 -7.37 18.57 -0.20
N GLU A 285 -7.60 19.88 -0.17
CA GLU A 285 -8.69 20.51 -0.93
C GLU A 285 -8.44 20.56 -2.45
N LYS A 286 -7.18 20.75 -2.87
CA LYS A 286 -6.77 20.86 -4.29
C LYS A 286 -6.32 19.53 -4.91
N ASP A 287 -6.39 18.44 -4.17
CA ASP A 287 -5.61 17.21 -4.42
C ASP A 287 -5.89 16.54 -5.77
N SER A 288 -7.02 16.86 -6.41
CA SER A 288 -7.43 16.28 -7.68
C SER A 288 -6.40 16.36 -8.82
N ASN A 289 -5.40 17.27 -8.77
CA ASN A 289 -4.39 17.39 -9.84
C ASN A 289 -2.92 17.31 -9.40
N TYR A 290 -2.57 17.45 -8.12
CA TYR A 290 -1.15 17.56 -7.70
C TYR A 290 -0.54 16.22 -7.27
N CYS A 291 -1.21 15.43 -6.44
CA CYS A 291 -0.72 14.12 -5.99
C CYS A 291 -1.46 12.95 -6.67
N ILE A 292 -1.07 12.63 -7.91
CA ILE A 292 -1.65 11.48 -8.64
C ILE A 292 -0.92 10.19 -8.25
N CYS A 293 -1.43 9.50 -7.22
CA CYS A 293 -0.91 8.21 -6.78
C CYS A 293 -1.78 7.05 -7.31
N ARG A 294 -1.28 6.37 -8.36
CA ARG A 294 -1.95 5.20 -8.95
C ARG A 294 -1.75 3.96 -8.10
N THR A 295 -2.66 2.99 -8.22
CA THR A 295 -2.50 1.71 -7.53
C THR A 295 -1.38 0.89 -8.17
N PRO A 296 -0.55 0.19 -7.37
CA PRO A 296 0.42 -0.75 -7.91
C PRO A 296 -0.28 -1.93 -8.57
N CYS A 297 0.36 -2.52 -9.58
CA CYS A 297 -0.18 -3.71 -10.24
C CYS A 297 -0.24 -4.93 -9.32
N ASN A 298 0.64 -5.03 -8.32
CA ASN A 298 0.63 -6.07 -7.30
C ASN A 298 0.49 -5.43 -5.93
N LEU A 299 -0.52 -5.86 -5.17
CA LEU A 299 -0.85 -5.34 -3.86
C LEU A 299 -1.21 -6.50 -2.93
N THR A 300 -0.71 -6.46 -1.71
CA THR A 300 -1.20 -7.32 -0.62
C THR A 300 -2.02 -6.49 0.33
N ARG A 301 -3.25 -6.92 0.61
CA ARG A 301 -4.18 -6.28 1.54
C ARG A 301 -4.59 -7.27 2.62
N TYR A 302 -4.84 -6.77 3.82
CA TYR A 302 -5.38 -7.58 4.91
C TYR A 302 -6.82 -7.15 5.19
N ASN A 303 -7.76 -8.05 4.93
CA ASN A 303 -9.12 -7.88 5.43
C ASN A 303 -9.15 -8.18 6.92
N LYS A 304 -10.03 -7.47 7.63
CA LYS A 304 -10.14 -7.54 9.09
C LYS A 304 -11.59 -7.58 9.52
N GLU A 305 -11.89 -8.49 10.44
CA GLU A 305 -13.15 -8.57 11.16
C GLU A 305 -12.88 -8.32 12.64
N LEU A 306 -13.60 -7.36 13.22
CA LEU A 306 -13.39 -6.93 14.60
C LEU A 306 -14.51 -7.46 15.49
N SER A 307 -14.14 -8.04 16.63
CA SER A 307 -15.05 -8.35 17.71
C SER A 307 -14.44 -7.98 19.05
N MET A 308 -15.27 -7.72 20.06
CA MET A 308 -14.80 -7.17 21.34
C MET A 308 -15.50 -7.84 22.51
N VAL A 309 -14.74 -8.07 23.58
CA VAL A 309 -15.28 -8.50 24.88
C VAL A 309 -14.77 -7.58 25.98
N LYS A 310 -15.54 -7.43 27.06
CA LYS A 310 -15.16 -6.55 28.17
C LYS A 310 -14.01 -7.13 29.00
N ILE A 311 -13.04 -6.30 29.35
CA ILE A 311 -11.98 -6.61 30.31
C ILE A 311 -11.85 -5.46 31.34
N PRO A 312 -11.66 -5.75 32.64
CA PRO A 312 -11.64 -7.05 33.29
C PRO A 312 -13.03 -7.64 33.59
N SER A 313 -13.04 -8.93 33.91
CA SER A 313 -14.19 -9.57 34.55
C SER A 313 -14.21 -9.22 36.05
N LYS A 314 -15.35 -9.41 36.71
CA LYS A 314 -15.48 -9.13 38.16
C LYS A 314 -14.47 -9.89 39.02
N THR A 315 -14.04 -11.08 38.59
CA THR A 315 -13.06 -11.89 39.32
C THR A 315 -11.62 -11.51 38.97
N SER A 316 -11.34 -11.14 37.72
CA SER A 316 -9.99 -10.75 37.31
C SER A 316 -9.62 -9.32 37.69
N ALA A 317 -10.59 -8.44 37.93
CA ALA A 317 -10.35 -7.05 38.34
C ALA A 317 -9.40 -6.96 39.55
N LYS A 318 -9.73 -7.63 40.65
CA LYS A 318 -8.91 -7.65 41.89
C LYS A 318 -7.51 -8.22 41.69
N TYR A 319 -7.35 -9.14 40.74
CA TYR A 319 -6.04 -9.70 40.42
C TYR A 319 -5.17 -8.69 39.67
N LEU A 320 -5.73 -8.01 38.66
CA LEU A 320 -5.01 -6.99 37.89
C LEU A 320 -4.66 -5.78 38.76
N GLU A 321 -5.55 -5.36 39.67
CA GLU A 321 -5.26 -4.32 40.64
C GLU A 321 -3.99 -4.61 41.45
N LYS A 322 -3.89 -5.82 42.01
CA LYS A 322 -2.72 -6.24 42.80
C LYS A 322 -1.47 -6.44 41.95
N LYS A 323 -1.63 -6.97 40.74
CA LYS A 323 -0.50 -7.24 39.83
C LYS A 323 0.16 -5.95 39.36
N PHE A 324 -0.63 -4.93 39.03
CA PHE A 324 -0.13 -3.66 38.47
C PHE A 324 -0.11 -2.51 39.48
N ASN A 325 -0.58 -2.73 40.71
CA ASN A 325 -0.69 -1.72 41.77
C ASN A 325 -1.47 -0.47 41.32
N LYS A 326 -2.61 -0.69 40.66
CA LYS A 326 -3.52 0.34 40.14
C LYS A 326 -4.96 0.07 40.60
N SER A 327 -5.81 1.09 40.61
CA SER A 327 -7.22 0.96 41.03
C SER A 327 -8.06 0.27 39.95
N GLU A 328 -9.16 -0.39 40.33
CA GLU A 328 -10.10 -1.03 39.39
C GLU A 328 -10.59 -0.05 38.33
N LYS A 329 -10.87 1.20 38.72
CA LYS A 329 -11.24 2.27 37.79
C LYS A 329 -10.15 2.51 36.75
N TYR A 330 -8.90 2.66 37.19
CA TYR A 330 -7.77 2.83 36.29
C TYR A 330 -7.63 1.65 35.32
N ILE A 331 -7.77 0.42 35.82
CA ILE A 331 -7.70 -0.79 34.98
C ILE A 331 -8.77 -0.75 33.88
N SER A 332 -10.01 -0.41 34.22
CA SER A 332 -11.11 -0.36 33.24
C SER A 332 -10.98 0.78 32.22
N GLU A 333 -10.32 1.88 32.60
CA GLU A 333 -10.19 3.07 31.74
C GLU A 333 -8.88 3.06 30.95
N ASN A 334 -7.84 2.33 31.36
CA ASN A 334 -6.52 2.41 30.73
C ASN A 334 -6.03 1.11 30.09
N ILE A 335 -6.48 -0.06 30.56
CA ILE A 335 -5.99 -1.33 30.03
C ILE A 335 -6.84 -1.76 28.83
N LEU A 336 -6.18 -2.12 27.74
CA LEU A 336 -6.77 -2.85 26.61
C LEU A 336 -5.97 -4.10 26.29
N VAL A 337 -6.65 -5.05 25.64
CA VAL A 337 -6.00 -6.23 25.06
C VAL A 337 -6.32 -6.26 23.57
N LEU A 338 -5.32 -6.53 22.75
CA LEU A 338 -5.46 -6.63 21.31
C LEU A 338 -4.93 -7.97 20.84
N ASP A 339 -5.80 -8.73 20.18
CA ASP A 339 -5.50 -10.03 19.58
C ASP A 339 -5.63 -9.95 18.06
N ILE A 340 -4.52 -10.08 17.34
CA ILE A 340 -4.49 -10.10 15.88
C ILE A 340 -4.05 -11.47 15.40
N PHE A 341 -4.88 -12.15 14.62
CA PHE A 341 -4.62 -13.51 14.16
C PHE A 341 -5.24 -13.75 12.78
N PHE A 342 -4.78 -14.79 12.08
CA PHE A 342 -5.43 -15.25 10.85
C PHE A 342 -6.63 -16.13 11.19
N GLU A 343 -7.77 -15.92 10.54
CA GLU A 343 -8.95 -16.78 10.71
C GLU A 343 -8.64 -18.23 10.28
N ALA A 344 -8.09 -18.39 9.09
CA ALA A 344 -7.61 -19.63 8.53
C ALA A 344 -6.30 -19.40 7.75
N LEU A 345 -5.57 -20.47 7.43
CA LEU A 345 -4.35 -20.39 6.61
C LEU A 345 -4.67 -20.41 5.11
N ASN A 346 -5.56 -19.53 4.70
CA ASN A 346 -5.86 -19.31 3.30
C ASN A 346 -5.60 -17.86 2.93
N TYR A 347 -5.29 -17.64 1.66
CA TYR A 347 -5.23 -16.31 1.08
C TYR A 347 -6.15 -16.25 -0.13
N GLU A 348 -6.71 -15.07 -0.36
CA GLU A 348 -7.56 -14.81 -1.51
C GLU A 348 -6.76 -14.11 -2.61
N THR A 349 -6.70 -14.70 -3.79
CA THR A 349 -6.13 -14.06 -4.98
C THR A 349 -7.24 -13.43 -5.81
N ILE A 350 -7.12 -12.14 -6.09
CA ILE A 350 -8.04 -11.37 -6.92
C ILE A 350 -7.26 -10.81 -8.10
N GLU A 351 -7.36 -11.48 -9.25
CA GLU A 351 -6.62 -11.13 -10.45
C GLU A 351 -7.54 -10.54 -11.52
N GLN A 352 -7.18 -9.39 -12.07
CA GLN A 352 -7.78 -8.88 -13.31
C GLN A 352 -7.23 -9.66 -14.51
N LYS A 353 -8.12 -10.19 -15.34
CA LYS A 353 -7.76 -10.91 -16.57
C LYS A 353 -8.31 -10.17 -17.78
N LYS A 354 -7.55 -10.19 -18.87
CA LYS A 354 -7.99 -9.66 -20.15
C LYS A 354 -9.21 -10.47 -20.59
N ALA A 355 -10.34 -9.80 -20.80
CA ALA A 355 -11.56 -10.46 -21.23
C ALA A 355 -11.43 -10.99 -22.67
N TYR A 356 -10.61 -10.31 -23.48
CA TYR A 356 -10.39 -10.64 -24.87
C TYR A 356 -8.93 -10.43 -25.23
N GLU A 357 -8.32 -11.43 -25.85
CA GLU A 357 -6.94 -11.40 -26.33
C GLU A 357 -6.91 -11.36 -27.85
N VAL A 358 -5.79 -10.91 -28.43
CA VAL A 358 -5.62 -10.86 -29.90
C VAL A 358 -5.80 -12.23 -30.54
N ALA A 359 -5.41 -13.30 -29.84
CA ALA A 359 -5.65 -14.67 -30.30
C ALA A 359 -7.15 -15.00 -30.43
N ALA A 360 -7.97 -14.57 -29.46
CA ALA A 360 -9.42 -14.74 -29.51
C ALA A 360 -10.02 -13.88 -30.64
N LEU A 361 -9.53 -12.66 -30.84
CA LEU A 361 -9.94 -11.79 -31.96
C LEU A 361 -9.72 -12.44 -33.31
N LEU A 362 -8.51 -12.96 -33.54
CA LEU A 362 -8.19 -13.64 -34.80
C LEU A 362 -8.97 -14.94 -34.97
N GLY A 363 -9.24 -15.65 -33.87
CA GLY A 363 -10.11 -16.82 -33.85
C GLY A 363 -11.54 -16.50 -34.27
N ASP A 364 -12.13 -15.43 -33.73
CA ASP A 364 -13.51 -15.04 -34.06
C ASP A 364 -13.61 -14.48 -35.48
N ILE A 365 -12.66 -13.65 -35.94
CA ILE A 365 -12.62 -13.16 -37.32
C ILE A 365 -12.43 -14.32 -38.29
N GLY A 366 -11.43 -15.17 -38.06
CA GLY A 366 -11.15 -16.34 -38.90
C GLY A 366 -12.32 -17.33 -38.90
N GLY A 367 -12.96 -17.53 -37.76
CA GLY A 367 -14.14 -18.37 -37.62
C GLY A 367 -15.35 -17.83 -38.40
N GLN A 368 -15.62 -16.52 -38.32
CA GLN A 368 -16.71 -15.91 -39.08
C GLN A 368 -16.43 -15.90 -40.59
N MET A 369 -15.20 -15.56 -41.01
CA MET A 369 -14.81 -15.59 -42.43
C MET A 369 -14.87 -17.01 -43.01
N GLY A 370 -14.38 -17.99 -42.26
CA GLY A 370 -14.44 -19.40 -42.63
C GLY A 370 -15.88 -19.94 -42.69
N LEU A 371 -16.77 -19.48 -41.79
CA LEU A 371 -18.16 -19.93 -41.76
C LEU A 371 -19.02 -19.30 -42.87
N PHE A 372 -18.92 -17.99 -43.10
CA PHE A 372 -19.80 -17.29 -44.05
C PHE A 372 -19.30 -17.32 -45.49
N ILE A 373 -17.99 -17.19 -45.69
CA ILE A 373 -17.38 -17.07 -47.03
C ILE A 373 -16.66 -18.37 -47.41
N GLY A 374 -16.28 -19.21 -46.43
CA GLY A 374 -15.33 -20.30 -46.67
C GLY A 374 -13.91 -19.80 -46.96
N ALA A 375 -13.67 -18.51 -46.69
CA ALA A 375 -12.41 -17.84 -46.97
C ALA A 375 -11.43 -18.00 -45.81
N SER A 376 -10.15 -18.11 -46.16
CA SER A 376 -9.04 -18.07 -45.22
C SER A 376 -8.08 -16.94 -45.60
N ILE A 377 -7.05 -16.72 -44.79
CA ILE A 377 -6.01 -15.76 -45.15
C ILE A 377 -5.33 -16.11 -46.49
N LEU A 378 -5.28 -17.39 -46.87
CA LEU A 378 -4.75 -17.84 -48.15
C LEU A 378 -5.62 -17.37 -49.32
N THR A 379 -6.95 -17.42 -49.19
CA THR A 379 -7.86 -16.93 -50.25
C THR A 379 -7.76 -15.42 -50.47
N ILE A 380 -7.41 -14.66 -49.42
CA ILE A 380 -7.15 -13.22 -49.55
C ILE A 380 -5.83 -12.98 -50.29
N LEU A 381 -4.79 -13.75 -49.97
CA LEU A 381 -3.51 -13.69 -50.68
C LEU A 381 -3.66 -14.05 -52.17
N GLU A 382 -4.44 -15.08 -52.48
CA GLU A 382 -4.75 -15.44 -53.88
C GLU A 382 -5.45 -14.31 -54.64
N LEU A 383 -6.37 -13.59 -53.98
CA LEU A 383 -7.02 -12.43 -54.58
C LEU A 383 -6.02 -11.30 -54.87
N PHE A 384 -5.06 -11.08 -53.97
CA PHE A 384 -3.99 -10.10 -54.18
C PHE A 384 -3.02 -10.51 -55.29
N ASP A 385 -2.64 -11.78 -55.37
CA ASP A 385 -1.79 -12.29 -56.45
C ASP A 385 -2.48 -12.14 -57.81
N TYR A 386 -3.77 -12.49 -57.89
CA TYR A 386 -4.56 -12.28 -59.10
C TYR A 386 -4.65 -10.79 -59.48
N LEU A 387 -4.91 -9.91 -58.51
CA LEU A 387 -4.98 -8.48 -58.76
C LEU A 387 -3.62 -7.92 -59.18
N TYR A 388 -2.53 -8.41 -58.60
CA TYR A 388 -1.17 -8.02 -58.95
C TYR A 388 -0.81 -8.41 -60.39
N GLU A 389 -1.09 -9.64 -60.81
CA GLU A 389 -0.87 -10.06 -62.19
C GLU A 389 -1.76 -9.29 -63.16
N LEU A 390 -3.03 -9.02 -62.81
CA LEU A 390 -3.93 -8.21 -63.63
C LEU A 390 -3.40 -6.77 -63.81
N ILE A 391 -2.87 -6.15 -62.74
CA ILE A 391 -2.26 -4.82 -62.80
C ILE A 391 -0.99 -4.87 -63.66
N LYS A 392 -0.17 -5.89 -63.51
CA LYS A 392 1.07 -6.08 -64.28
C LYS A 392 0.78 -6.27 -65.77
N GLU A 393 -0.21 -7.09 -66.14
CA GLU A 393 -0.67 -7.24 -67.53
C GLU A 393 -1.19 -5.92 -68.08
N LYS A 394 -2.06 -5.19 -67.35
CA LYS A 394 -2.53 -3.88 -67.79
C LYS A 394 -1.43 -2.82 -67.89
N LEU A 395 -0.42 -2.88 -67.03
CA LEU A 395 0.74 -1.97 -67.09
C LEU A 395 1.64 -2.32 -68.28
N LEU A 396 1.81 -3.62 -68.58
CA LEU A 396 2.51 -4.11 -69.76
C LEU A 396 1.76 -3.78 -71.06
N ASP A 397 0.44 -3.85 -71.09
CA ASP A 397 -0.38 -3.42 -72.23
C ASP A 397 -0.32 -1.90 -72.45
N LEU A 398 -0.12 -1.11 -71.39
CA LEU A 398 0.07 0.35 -71.47
C LEU A 398 1.50 0.72 -71.91
N LEU A 399 2.51 -0.05 -71.51
CA LEU A 399 3.91 0.13 -71.91
C LEU A 399 4.22 -0.48 -73.29
N GLY A 400 3.53 -1.54 -73.69
CA GLY A 400 3.67 -2.20 -74.99
C GLY A 400 2.93 -1.50 -76.14
N LYS A 401 2.09 -0.51 -75.82
CA LYS A 401 1.39 0.30 -76.82
C LYS A 401 2.21 1.44 -77.41
N GLU A 402 3.46 1.62 -76.97
CA GLU A 402 4.38 2.63 -77.53
C GLU A 402 5.31 2.08 -78.64
N GLU A 403 5.30 0.78 -78.97
CA GLU A 403 6.22 0.19 -79.97
C GLU A 403 5.59 -0.34 -81.27
N GLU A 404 4.29 -0.19 -81.51
CA GLU A 404 3.69 -0.49 -82.84
C GLU A 404 3.11 0.78 -83.51
N ASP A 405 4.01 1.68 -83.92
CA ASP A 405 3.75 2.61 -85.03
C ASP A 405 5.09 2.97 -85.70
N GLY A 406 5.55 2.16 -86.67
CA GLY A 406 6.79 2.45 -87.38
C GLY A 406 7.27 1.45 -88.42
N SER A 407 6.83 1.65 -89.66
CA SER A 407 7.50 1.33 -90.95
C SER A 407 7.46 -0.08 -91.59
N HIS A 408 6.69 -0.16 -92.69
CA HIS A 408 7.03 -0.64 -94.05
C HIS A 408 8.47 -1.19 -94.26
N GLU A 409 8.74 -2.29 -94.99
CA GLU A 409 8.45 -2.51 -96.42
C GLU A 409 8.85 -3.96 -96.87
N GLU A 410 8.57 -4.28 -98.13
CA GLU A 410 8.43 -5.57 -98.83
C GLU A 410 9.64 -6.55 -98.91
N ASN A 411 9.39 -7.89 -98.95
CA ASN A 411 9.56 -8.78 -100.12
C ASN A 411 9.67 -10.31 -99.80
N VAL A 412 8.69 -11.07 -100.28
CA VAL A 412 8.71 -12.36 -101.04
C VAL A 412 9.81 -13.42 -100.76
N SER A 413 9.42 -14.63 -100.30
CA SER A 413 9.36 -15.86 -101.15
C SER A 413 9.05 -17.17 -100.38
N THR A 414 7.96 -17.85 -100.78
CA THR A 414 7.73 -19.31 -100.97
C THR A 414 8.42 -20.38 -100.08
N CYS A 415 7.61 -21.26 -99.45
CA CYS A 415 7.31 -22.65 -99.88
C CYS A 415 6.54 -23.44 -98.78
N ASP A 416 5.38 -24.01 -99.13
CA ASP A 416 4.70 -25.14 -98.45
C ASP A 416 5.50 -26.47 -98.66
N PRO A 417 5.26 -27.63 -97.97
CA PRO A 417 3.99 -28.08 -97.35
C PRO A 417 4.08 -28.89 -96.01
N VAL A 418 2.88 -29.17 -95.47
CA VAL A 418 2.38 -30.24 -94.55
C VAL A 418 2.99 -31.64 -94.77
N PRO A 419 2.69 -32.75 -94.01
CA PRO A 419 2.01 -32.96 -92.71
C PRO A 419 2.62 -34.10 -91.80
N ASN A 420 1.93 -34.34 -90.66
CA ASN A 420 1.48 -35.66 -90.14
C ASN A 420 2.30 -36.53 -89.15
N HIS A 421 1.54 -36.97 -88.13
CA HIS A 421 1.59 -38.23 -87.35
C HIS A 421 2.85 -38.46 -86.49
N SER A 422 2.79 -38.84 -85.20
CA SER A 422 2.04 -39.95 -84.60
C SER A 422 2.45 -40.10 -83.13
N GLU A 423 1.60 -40.77 -82.35
CA GLU A 423 1.70 -41.07 -80.92
C GLU A 423 2.93 -41.89 -80.49
N SER A 424 3.32 -41.83 -79.21
CA SER A 424 3.19 -42.98 -78.29
C SER A 424 3.92 -42.84 -76.93
N LEU A 425 3.22 -43.33 -75.89
CA LEU A 425 3.69 -44.13 -74.72
C LEU A 425 4.43 -43.48 -73.52
N SER A 426 3.65 -43.28 -72.45
CA SER A 426 3.74 -43.84 -71.06
C SER A 426 5.06 -43.89 -70.26
N HIS A 427 5.00 -43.47 -68.98
CA HIS A 427 5.25 -44.27 -67.74
C HIS A 427 5.16 -43.36 -66.48
N THR A 428 4.15 -43.47 -65.59
CA THR A 428 4.05 -44.20 -64.28
C THR A 428 4.88 -43.71 -63.07
N VAL A 429 4.28 -43.91 -61.87
CA VAL A 429 4.79 -44.01 -60.47
C VAL A 429 4.42 -42.82 -59.56
N THR A 430 3.31 -42.83 -58.79
CA THR A 430 2.94 -43.45 -57.46
C THR A 430 3.51 -42.81 -56.18
N VAL A 431 2.56 -42.45 -55.31
CA VAL A 431 2.61 -41.98 -53.90
C VAL A 431 2.85 -43.16 -52.93
N PRO A 432 3.25 -42.93 -51.67
CA PRO A 432 2.43 -43.48 -50.59
C PRO A 432 2.26 -42.56 -49.36
N LEU A 433 1.11 -42.74 -48.70
CA LEU A 433 0.67 -42.10 -47.46
C LEU A 433 -0.13 -43.17 -46.69
N GLN A 434 0.19 -43.46 -45.43
CA GLN A 434 -0.59 -44.21 -44.43
C GLN A 434 0.24 -44.26 -43.12
N ALA A 435 -0.25 -44.39 -41.88
CA ALA A 435 -1.55 -44.33 -41.17
C ALA A 435 -1.28 -44.80 -39.70
N PRO A 436 -2.25 -44.74 -38.75
CA PRO A 436 -2.02 -44.71 -37.29
C PRO A 436 -2.32 -46.01 -36.47
N LEU A 437 -1.91 -45.97 -35.19
CA LEU A 437 -2.36 -46.56 -33.90
C LEU A 437 -2.95 -48.00 -33.71
N GLY A 438 -2.36 -48.70 -32.71
CA GLY A 438 -2.98 -49.53 -31.63
C GLY A 438 -3.06 -51.06 -31.85
N THR A 439 -2.98 -52.00 -30.89
CA THR A 439 -2.68 -52.11 -29.42
C THR A 439 -2.66 -53.62 -29.03
N LEU A 440 -1.96 -53.99 -27.93
CA LEU A 440 -2.05 -55.22 -27.07
C LEU A 440 -1.69 -56.59 -27.71
N GLU A 441 -1.09 -57.62 -27.07
CA GLU A 441 -0.92 -58.03 -25.65
C GLU A 441 0.17 -59.14 -25.52
N GLU A 442 0.63 -59.41 -24.28
CA GLU A 442 1.19 -60.71 -23.74
C GLU A 442 2.64 -61.16 -24.11
N ILE A 443 3.57 -61.62 -23.23
CA ILE A 443 3.55 -62.39 -21.96
C ILE A 443 4.88 -62.22 -21.13
N ALA A 444 4.72 -62.19 -19.80
CA ALA A 444 5.52 -62.67 -18.64
C ALA A 444 7.06 -62.51 -18.50
N CYS A 445 7.49 -61.96 -17.35
CA CYS A 445 7.86 -62.69 -16.11
C CYS A 445 7.94 -61.71 -14.93
#